data_AF-A0A352SZY5-F1
#
_entry.id   AF-A0A352SZY5-F1
#
_cell.length_a   1.000
_cell.length_b   1.000
_cell.length_c   1.000
_cell.angle_alpha   90.00
_cell.angle_beta   90.00
_cell.angle_gamma   90.00
#
_symmetry.space_group_name_H-M   'P 1'
#
loop_
_entity.id
_entity.type
_entity.pdbx_description
1 polymer ?
#
loop_
_entity_poly.entity_id
_entity_poly.type
_entity_poly.pdbx_seq_one_letter_code
_entity_poly.pdbx_strand_id
1 'polypeptide(L)'
;ASEETLIDKITNIVEQIVDKEERTREHLRKNNYEELEDEVYRAYGLLTNARKMSTEEAMRLLSLMKLGSDMEMIKAAQGKDLYGLMTRIQPSNLSSIYGKELLPKERDGKRAEVVRNELARQ
;
A
#
# COMPACT_ATOMS: atom_id res chain seq x y z
N ALA A 1 -17.62 -29.57 -14.40
CA ALA A 1 -16.45 -28.68 -14.60
C ALA A 1 -15.27 -29.36 -13.93
N SER A 2 -14.16 -29.60 -14.64
CA SER A 2 -12.93 -30.08 -14.00
C SER A 2 -12.22 -28.92 -13.30
N GLU A 3 -11.35 -29.23 -12.34
CA GLU A 3 -10.47 -28.25 -11.70
C GLU A 3 -9.63 -27.51 -12.74
N GLU A 4 -9.15 -28.21 -13.77
CA GLU A 4 -8.38 -27.64 -14.88
C GLU A 4 -9.17 -26.55 -15.64
N THR A 5 -10.43 -26.81 -16.02
CA THR A 5 -11.28 -25.78 -16.66
C THR A 5 -11.55 -24.59 -15.73
N LEU A 6 -11.59 -24.79 -14.41
CA LEU A 6 -11.76 -23.69 -13.45
C LEU A 6 -10.47 -22.85 -13.36
N ILE A 7 -9.32 -23.50 -13.30
CA ILE A 7 -8.01 -22.85 -13.30
C ILE A 7 -7.87 -22.01 -14.56
N ASP A 8 -8.12 -22.57 -15.74
CA ASP A 8 -8.05 -21.84 -17.00
C ASP A 8 -8.93 -20.59 -17.01
N LYS A 9 -10.16 -20.71 -16.50
CA LYS A 9 -11.08 -19.57 -16.42
C LYS A 9 -10.57 -18.48 -15.49
N ILE A 10 -10.04 -18.83 -14.32
CA ILE A 10 -9.49 -17.86 -13.37
C ILE A 10 -8.26 -17.19 -13.97
N THR A 11 -7.36 -17.95 -14.60
CA THR A 11 -6.16 -17.42 -15.27
C THR A 11 -6.54 -16.39 -16.33
N ASN A 12 -7.49 -16.70 -17.22
CA ASN A 12 -7.97 -15.77 -18.24
C ASN A 12 -8.56 -14.48 -17.65
N ILE A 13 -9.22 -14.55 -16.49
CA ILE A 13 -9.76 -13.36 -15.81
C ILE A 13 -8.63 -12.53 -15.21
N VAL A 14 -7.65 -13.18 -14.57
CA VAL A 14 -6.48 -12.50 -13.99
C VAL A 14 -5.70 -11.76 -15.07
N GLU A 15 -5.45 -12.38 -16.22
CA GLU A 15 -4.76 -11.75 -17.36
C GLU A 15 -5.49 -10.49 -17.85
N GLN A 16 -6.82 -10.55 -17.99
CA GLN A 16 -7.62 -9.38 -18.37
C GLN A 16 -7.55 -8.24 -17.34
N ILE A 17 -7.46 -8.58 -16.05
CA ILE A 17 -7.30 -7.58 -14.99
C ILE A 17 -5.92 -6.92 -15.08
N VAL A 18 -4.86 -7.72 -15.31
CA VAL A 18 -3.50 -7.22 -15.51
C VAL A 18 -3.44 -6.27 -16.71
N ASP A 19 -3.94 -6.69 -17.87
CA ASP A 19 -3.98 -5.86 -19.09
C ASP A 19 -4.71 -4.52 -18.87
N LYS A 20 -5.82 -4.55 -18.13
CA LYS A 20 -6.59 -3.34 -17.83
C LYS A 20 -5.84 -2.41 -16.89
N GLU A 21 -5.13 -2.96 -15.90
CA GLU A 21 -4.33 -2.22 -14.94
C GLU A 21 -3.17 -1.51 -15.63
N GLU A 22 -2.42 -2.23 -16.47
CA GLU A 22 -1.29 -1.68 -17.23
C GLU A 22 -1.73 -0.53 -18.14
N ARG A 23 -2.81 -0.72 -18.91
CA ARG A 23 -3.38 0.36 -19.76
C ARG A 23 -3.84 1.57 -18.96
N THR A 24 -4.36 1.35 -17.75
CA THR A 24 -4.78 2.43 -16.86
C THR A 24 -3.56 3.21 -16.36
N ARG A 25 -2.47 2.52 -15.97
CA ARG A 25 -1.20 3.17 -15.60
C ARG A 25 -0.62 3.98 -16.75
N GLU A 26 -0.61 3.44 -17.97
CA GLU A 26 -0.15 4.19 -19.14
C GLU A 26 -0.99 5.44 -19.41
N HIS A 27 -2.31 5.33 -19.24
CA HIS A 27 -3.21 6.47 -19.40
C HIS A 27 -2.93 7.56 -18.36
N LEU A 28 -2.79 7.19 -17.08
CA LEU A 28 -2.43 8.11 -16.01
C LEU A 28 -1.06 8.76 -16.26
N ARG A 29 -0.08 7.99 -16.75
CA ARG A 29 1.26 8.48 -17.09
C ARG A 29 1.23 9.54 -18.19
N LYS A 30 0.31 9.43 -19.15
CA LYS A 30 0.20 10.37 -20.27
C LYS A 30 -0.60 11.63 -19.93
N ASN A 31 -1.64 11.52 -19.11
CA ASN A 31 -2.64 12.58 -18.96
C ASN A 31 -2.68 13.22 -17.57
N ASN A 32 -2.23 12.54 -16.51
CA ASN A 32 -2.40 12.97 -15.11
C ASN A 32 -1.15 12.74 -14.25
N TYR A 33 0.04 12.66 -14.87
CA TYR A 33 1.26 12.27 -14.16
C TYR A 33 1.59 13.21 -12.99
N GLU A 34 1.56 14.53 -13.22
CA GLU A 34 1.90 15.53 -12.18
C GLU A 34 0.91 15.51 -11.01
N GLU A 35 -0.38 15.34 -11.28
CA GLU A 35 -1.42 15.24 -10.25
C GLU A 35 -1.23 13.96 -9.42
N LEU A 36 -0.98 12.83 -10.08
CA LEU A 36 -0.72 11.56 -9.41
C LEU A 36 0.57 11.60 -8.61
N GLU A 37 1.62 12.25 -9.12
CA GLU A 37 2.87 12.47 -8.40
C GLU A 37 2.64 13.29 -7.12
N ASP A 38 1.90 14.40 -7.19
CA ASP A 38 1.53 15.17 -5.98
C ASP A 38 0.75 14.32 -4.97
N GLU A 39 -0.22 13.50 -5.42
CA GLU A 39 -0.95 12.59 -4.55
C GLU A 39 -0.05 11.56 -3.87
N VAL A 40 0.90 10.98 -4.59
CA VAL A 40 1.90 10.04 -4.06
C VAL A 40 2.76 10.72 -2.99
N TYR A 41 3.25 11.93 -3.26
CA TYR A 41 4.09 12.67 -2.31
C TYR A 41 3.30 13.14 -1.07
N ARG A 42 2.02 13.52 -1.22
CA ARG A 42 1.13 13.77 -0.08
C ARG A 42 0.93 12.52 0.77
N ALA A 43 0.73 11.37 0.13
CA ALA A 43 0.60 10.12 0.84
C ALA A 43 1.87 9.79 1.62
N TYR A 44 3.04 9.95 1.00
CA TYR A 44 4.32 9.80 1.68
C TYR A 44 4.45 10.75 2.87
N GLY A 45 4.14 12.04 2.70
CA GLY A 45 4.19 13.02 3.77
C GLY A 45 3.29 12.68 4.96
N LEU A 46 2.08 12.18 4.70
CA LEU A 46 1.19 11.69 5.76
C LEU A 46 1.76 10.45 6.45
N LEU A 47 2.21 9.46 5.68
CA LEU A 47 2.78 8.22 6.23
C LEU A 47 4.00 8.48 7.11
N THR A 48 4.85 9.46 6.77
CA THR A 48 6.08 9.77 7.53
C THR A 48 5.86 10.72 8.71
N ASN A 49 4.72 11.41 8.81
CA ASN A 49 4.52 12.44 9.84
C ASN A 49 3.30 12.23 10.74
N ALA A 50 2.24 11.57 10.25
CA ALA A 50 1.00 11.37 11.00
C ALA A 50 1.27 10.66 12.34
N ARG A 51 0.55 11.06 13.40
CA ARG A 51 0.69 10.48 14.75
C ARG A 51 -0.37 9.44 15.07
N LYS A 52 -1.42 9.38 14.27
CA LYS A 52 -2.50 8.38 14.31
C LYS A 52 -2.95 8.14 12.88
N MET A 53 -3.29 6.90 12.55
CA MET A 53 -3.89 6.54 11.27
C MET A 53 -4.73 5.29 11.44
N SER A 54 -5.91 5.26 10.83
CA SER A 54 -6.75 4.06 10.81
C SER A 54 -6.12 2.98 9.93
N THR A 55 -6.60 1.73 10.00
CA THR A 55 -6.16 0.68 9.07
C THR A 55 -6.49 1.08 7.63
N GLU A 56 -7.71 1.54 7.37
CA GLU A 56 -8.18 1.90 6.03
C GLU A 56 -7.34 3.04 5.43
N GLU A 57 -7.09 4.08 6.21
CA GLU A 57 -6.25 5.21 5.79
C GLU A 57 -4.84 4.75 5.47
N ALA A 58 -4.20 4.00 6.38
CA ALA A 58 -2.84 3.51 6.17
C ALA A 58 -2.73 2.62 4.93
N MET A 59 -3.71 1.73 4.71
CA MET A 59 -3.75 0.87 3.53
C MET A 59 -3.89 1.69 2.24
N ARG A 60 -4.80 2.67 2.22
CA ARG A 60 -4.97 3.56 1.06
C ARG A 60 -3.69 4.31 0.72
N LEU A 61 -3.05 4.91 1.73
CA LEU A 61 -1.83 5.69 1.54
C LEU A 61 -0.64 4.82 1.12
N LEU A 62 -0.48 3.62 1.71
CA LEU A 62 0.58 2.69 1.31
C LEU A 62 0.36 2.16 -0.10
N SER A 63 -0.89 1.96 -0.53
CA SER A 63 -1.20 1.57 -1.92
C SER A 63 -0.84 2.67 -2.91
N LEU A 64 -1.10 3.94 -2.58
CA LEU A 64 -0.64 5.08 -3.39
C LEU A 64 0.90 5.12 -3.46
N MET A 65 1.58 4.95 -2.33
CA MET A 65 3.04 4.91 -2.30
C MET A 65 3.60 3.73 -3.13
N LYS A 66 2.92 2.57 -3.13
CA LYS A 66 3.29 1.41 -3.95
C LYS A 66 3.11 1.69 -5.43
N LEU A 67 1.97 2.27 -5.84
CA LEU A 67 1.74 2.70 -7.21
C LEU A 67 2.82 3.68 -7.68
N GLY A 68 3.11 4.70 -6.85
CA GLY A 68 4.17 5.66 -7.13
C GLY A 68 5.56 5.03 -7.23
N SER A 69 5.85 4.01 -6.43
CA SER A 69 7.09 3.22 -6.54
C SER A 69 7.17 2.47 -7.87
N ASP A 70 6.08 1.78 -8.25
CA ASP A 70 5.99 1.00 -9.49
C ASP A 70 6.03 1.86 -10.75
N MET A 71 5.57 3.10 -10.65
CA MET A 71 5.62 4.10 -11.72
C MET A 71 6.89 4.96 -11.67
N GLU A 72 7.83 4.64 -10.78
CA GLU A 72 9.13 5.33 -10.60
C GLU A 72 9.02 6.81 -10.19
N MET A 73 7.90 7.23 -9.61
CA MET A 73 7.64 8.61 -9.18
C MET A 73 8.37 8.99 -7.89
N ILE A 74 8.52 8.04 -6.95
CA ILE A 74 9.03 8.33 -5.60
C ILE A 74 10.21 7.43 -5.22
N LYS A 75 11.41 8.02 -5.19
CA LYS A 75 12.64 7.31 -4.79
C LYS A 75 12.62 6.81 -3.35
N ALA A 76 11.93 7.52 -2.44
CA ALA A 76 11.85 7.15 -1.03
C ALA A 76 11.13 5.80 -0.78
N ALA A 77 10.35 5.31 -1.76
CA ALA A 77 9.71 4.01 -1.69
C ALA A 77 10.55 2.87 -2.29
N GLN A 78 11.63 3.18 -3.01
CA GLN A 78 12.44 2.17 -3.68
C GLN A 78 13.17 1.29 -2.66
N GLY A 79 13.10 -0.03 -2.86
CA GLY A 79 13.69 -1.02 -1.95
C GLY A 79 12.94 -1.22 -0.63
N LYS A 80 11.80 -0.55 -0.42
CA LYS A 80 10.95 -0.74 0.76
C LYS A 80 9.99 -1.90 0.57
N ASP A 81 9.89 -2.77 1.57
CA ASP A 81 8.86 -3.82 1.62
C ASP A 81 7.50 -3.23 2.06
N LEU A 82 6.84 -2.56 1.12
CA LEU A 82 5.53 -1.94 1.37
C LEU A 82 4.43 -2.99 1.65
N TYR A 83 4.52 -4.17 1.02
CA TYR A 83 3.53 -5.24 1.21
C TYR A 83 3.67 -5.89 2.59
N GLY A 84 4.90 -6.18 3.01
CA GLY A 84 5.18 -6.63 4.37
C GLY A 84 4.76 -5.58 5.40
N LEU A 85 5.00 -4.29 5.12
CA LEU A 85 4.49 -3.22 5.98
C LEU A 85 2.96 -3.24 6.08
N MET A 86 2.23 -3.33 4.97
CA MET A 86 0.75 -3.45 4.94
C MET A 86 0.25 -4.63 5.79
N THR A 87 0.97 -5.75 5.78
CA THR A 87 0.63 -6.93 6.59
C THR A 87 0.89 -6.65 8.08
N ARG A 88 2.06 -6.10 8.44
CA ARG A 88 2.41 -5.82 9.85
C ARG A 88 1.48 -4.81 10.53
N ILE A 89 0.94 -3.86 9.79
CA ILE A 89 0.04 -2.83 10.35
C ILE A 89 -1.41 -3.28 10.53
N GLN A 90 -1.74 -4.52 10.16
CA GLN A 90 -3.06 -5.09 10.39
C GLN A 90 -3.37 -5.16 11.89
N PRO A 91 -4.65 -5.02 12.31
CA PRO A 91 -5.01 -4.95 13.72
C PRO A 91 -4.48 -6.11 14.58
N SER A 92 -4.59 -7.35 14.08
CA SER A 92 -4.12 -8.55 14.78
C SER A 92 -2.60 -8.56 14.93
N ASN A 93 -1.89 -8.26 13.83
CA ASN A 93 -0.43 -8.26 13.81
C ASN A 93 0.16 -7.15 14.69
N LEU A 94 -0.48 -5.98 14.76
CA LEU A 94 -0.09 -4.95 15.72
C LEU A 94 -0.21 -5.43 17.16
N SER A 95 -1.32 -6.06 17.55
CA SER A 95 -1.46 -6.62 18.90
C SER A 95 -0.37 -7.66 19.21
N SER A 96 -0.02 -8.51 18.24
CA SER A 96 1.08 -9.48 18.38
C SER A 96 2.45 -8.81 18.55
N ILE A 97 2.76 -7.78 17.75
CA ILE A 97 4.03 -7.03 17.83
C ILE A 97 4.23 -6.41 19.22
N TYR A 98 3.14 -5.88 19.81
CA TYR A 98 3.20 -5.22 21.12
C TYR A 98 2.92 -6.16 22.30
N GLY A 99 2.69 -7.45 22.06
CA GLY A 99 2.50 -8.47 23.09
C GLY A 99 1.28 -8.25 23.99
N LYS A 100 0.30 -7.45 23.55
CA LYS A 100 -0.93 -7.16 24.31
C LYS A 100 -2.09 -6.82 23.38
N GLU A 101 -3.31 -7.02 23.85
CA GLU A 101 -4.47 -6.43 23.19
C GLU A 101 -4.38 -4.90 23.25
N LEU A 102 -4.54 -4.28 22.09
CA LEU A 102 -4.57 -2.82 21.95
C LEU A 102 -6.00 -2.36 21.74
N LEU A 103 -6.43 -1.33 22.46
CA LEU A 103 -7.70 -0.66 22.18
C LEU A 103 -7.67 -0.01 20.79
N PRO A 104 -8.82 0.19 20.12
CA PRO A 104 -8.87 0.79 18.79
C PRO A 104 -8.05 2.08 18.65
N LYS A 105 -8.14 3.00 19.62
CA LYS A 105 -7.39 4.27 19.63
C LYS A 105 -5.89 4.10 19.82
N GLU A 106 -5.46 3.08 20.57
CA GLU A 106 -4.04 2.77 20.76
C GLU A 106 -3.45 2.16 19.48
N ARG A 107 -4.22 1.31 18.78
CA ARG A 107 -3.81 0.72 17.51
C ARG A 107 -3.49 1.79 16.47
N ASP A 108 -4.29 2.85 16.36
CA ASP A 108 -4.06 3.90 15.38
C ASP A 108 -2.76 4.67 15.63
N GLY A 109 -2.43 4.92 16.90
CA GLY A 109 -1.16 5.54 17.27
C GLY A 109 0.04 4.62 17.00
N LYS A 110 -0.08 3.34 17.39
CA LYS A 110 0.97 2.34 17.17
C LYS A 110 1.18 2.01 15.70
N ARG A 111 0.12 2.01 14.90
CA ARG A 111 0.17 1.89 13.45
C ARG A 111 1.01 2.99 12.84
N ALA A 112 0.68 4.24 13.16
CA ALA A 112 1.41 5.39 12.67
C ALA A 112 2.90 5.33 13.08
N GLU A 113 3.19 4.87 14.30
CA GLU A 113 4.57 4.65 14.77
C GLU A 113 5.33 3.62 13.93
N VAL A 114 4.74 2.44 13.68
CA VAL A 114 5.35 1.38 12.87
C VAL A 114 5.61 1.85 11.43
N VAL A 115 4.63 2.52 10.81
CA VAL A 115 4.76 3.06 9.45
C VAL A 115 5.90 4.06 9.36
N ARG A 116 5.94 5.07 10.25
CA ARG A 116 7.00 6.07 10.24
C ARG A 116 8.39 5.44 10.42
N ASN A 117 8.52 4.50 11.36
CA ASN A 117 9.81 3.86 11.63
C ASN A 117 10.32 3.04 10.43
N GLU A 118 9.44 2.40 9.69
CA GLU A 118 9.82 1.63 8.49
C GLU A 118 10.26 2.55 7.34
N LEU A 119 9.51 3.64 7.12
CA LEU A 119 9.76 4.56 6.02
C LEU A 119 10.93 5.52 6.30
N ALA A 120 11.23 5.84 7.56
CA ALA A 120 12.32 6.74 7.95
C ALA A 120 13.72 6.10 7.89
N ARG A 121 13.84 4.77 7.94
CA ARG A 121 15.14 4.07 7.90
C ARG A 121 15.76 4.19 6.51
N GLN A 122 16.74 5.06 6.32
CA GLN A 122 17.62 5.03 5.14
C GLN A 122 18.73 4.01 5.33
#